data_AF-A0A2X0LY35-F1
#
_entry.id   AF-A0A2X0LY35-F1
#
_cell.length_a   1.000
_cell.length_b   1.000
_cell.length_c   1.000
_cell.angle_alpha   90.00
_cell.angle_beta   90.00
_cell.angle_gamma   90.00
#
_symmetry.space_group_name_H-M   'P 1'
#
loop_
_entity.id
_entity.type
_entity.pdbx_description
1 polymer ?
#
loop_
_entity_poly.entity_id
_entity_poly.type
_entity_poly.pdbx_seq_one_letter_code
_entity_poly.pdbx_strand_id
1 'polypeptide(L)'
;MSPAPERIRTITLPSPFTSSESTDAPEPLSLHLSRKAASYLLVHSASGDTAPHQYSIINCLASSDPFPLPDEDNQRCRMWLKIGPRASGEDGGENHGLVEHLEQQAIIRDTGIKSQQGEISQPLVELLLDEKELSHVCEGCGKFETASAESSSEDGEEESVPAEDRFKRCARCKMAYYCQASHWKSHKLNCQDCIAETDYEIELARRQILLKVYGRADHLSEADEGQSAKKSKLD
;
A
#
# COMPACT_ATOMS: atom_id res chain seq x y z
N MET A 1 5.02 19.98 26.17
CA MET A 1 4.27 18.71 26.04
C MET A 1 4.31 18.35 24.56
N SER A 2 5.04 17.29 24.19
CA SER A 2 5.05 16.80 22.81
C SER A 2 3.69 16.17 22.48
N PRO A 3 3.17 16.29 21.25
CA PRO A 3 1.94 15.58 20.89
C PRO A 3 2.15 14.08 21.06
N ALA A 4 1.10 13.37 21.49
CA ALA A 4 1.10 11.91 21.58
C ALA A 4 1.53 11.30 20.22
N PRO A 5 2.25 10.16 20.21
CA PRO A 5 2.62 9.52 18.95
C PRO A 5 1.36 9.19 18.15
N GLU A 6 1.36 9.61 16.88
CA GLU A 6 0.26 9.35 15.94
C GLU A 6 0.21 7.85 15.64
N ARG A 7 -0.97 7.23 15.86
CA ARG A 7 -1.13 5.77 15.98
C ARG A 7 -1.41 5.12 14.64
N ILE A 8 -0.77 3.96 14.38
CA ILE A 8 -1.07 3.10 13.23
C ILE A 8 -2.53 2.64 13.33
N ARG A 9 -3.28 2.84 12.25
CA ARG A 9 -4.71 2.54 12.22
C ARG A 9 -4.95 1.05 12.17
N THR A 10 -5.88 0.59 13.00
CA THR A 10 -6.33 -0.79 13.05
C THR A 10 -7.61 -0.92 12.21
N ILE A 11 -7.70 -2.01 11.46
CA ILE A 11 -8.80 -2.38 10.56
C ILE A 11 -9.42 -3.65 11.11
N THR A 12 -10.74 -3.66 11.26
CA THR A 12 -11.47 -4.85 11.68
C THR A 12 -12.12 -5.49 10.47
N LEU A 13 -11.76 -6.73 10.17
CA LEU A 13 -12.40 -7.50 9.10
C LEU A 13 -13.18 -8.68 9.69
N PRO A 14 -14.46 -8.89 9.31
CA PRO A 14 -15.21 -10.06 9.74
C PRO A 14 -14.61 -11.32 9.14
N SER A 15 -14.68 -12.43 9.87
CA SER A 15 -14.28 -13.72 9.33
C SER A 15 -15.22 -14.19 8.20
N PRO A 16 -14.76 -14.92 7.17
CA PRO A 16 -13.38 -15.31 6.88
C PRO A 16 -12.79 -14.55 5.66
N PHE A 17 -11.90 -13.57 5.88
CA PHE A 17 -11.03 -13.04 4.81
C PHE A 17 -9.79 -13.91 4.54
N THR A 18 -9.78 -15.15 5.04
CA THR A 18 -8.57 -15.98 5.12
C THR A 18 -8.28 -16.73 3.82
N SER A 19 -7.03 -16.59 3.36
CA SER A 19 -6.29 -17.62 2.64
C SER A 19 -5.95 -18.75 3.63
N SER A 20 -6.86 -19.72 3.73
CA SER A 20 -6.74 -21.14 4.14
C SER A 20 -5.61 -21.71 5.04
N GLU A 21 -4.81 -20.97 5.81
CA GLU A 21 -3.74 -21.60 6.64
C GLU A 21 -3.67 -21.18 8.12
N SER A 22 -4.57 -20.33 8.62
CA SER A 22 -4.59 -20.00 10.05
C SER A 22 -6.02 -20.03 10.62
N THR A 23 -6.32 -21.08 11.38
CA THR A 23 -7.59 -21.31 12.08
C THR A 23 -7.65 -20.72 13.49
N ASP A 24 -6.58 -20.07 13.94
CA ASP A 24 -6.38 -19.72 15.36
C ASP A 24 -6.60 -18.23 15.68
N ALA A 25 -6.96 -17.42 14.68
CA ALA A 25 -7.17 -15.99 14.91
C ALA A 25 -8.57 -15.74 15.52
N PRO A 26 -8.68 -14.99 16.63
CA PRO A 26 -9.97 -14.66 17.23
C PRO A 26 -10.80 -13.81 16.26
N GLU A 27 -12.08 -14.16 16.10
CA GLU A 27 -13.02 -13.34 15.35
C GLU A 27 -13.50 -12.16 16.20
N PRO A 28 -13.48 -10.91 15.69
CA PRO A 28 -13.05 -10.46 14.36
C PRO A 28 -11.55 -10.18 14.23
N LEU A 29 -11.01 -10.28 13.00
CA LEU A 29 -9.58 -10.05 12.70
C LEU A 29 -9.23 -8.57 12.85
N SER A 30 -8.19 -8.31 13.64
CA SER A 30 -7.61 -6.98 13.83
C SER A 30 -6.32 -6.86 13.01
N LEU A 31 -6.33 -5.97 12.03
CA LEU A 31 -5.29 -5.86 11.00
C LEU A 31 -4.74 -4.42 10.89
N HIS A 32 -3.60 -4.25 10.25
CA HIS A 32 -3.07 -2.97 9.76
C HIS A 32 -2.83 -3.02 8.26
N LEU A 33 -2.96 -1.87 7.60
CA LEU A 33 -2.50 -1.71 6.23
C LEU A 33 -1.01 -1.32 6.24
N SER A 34 -0.16 -2.26 5.81
CA SER A 34 1.28 -2.06 5.74
C SER A 34 1.75 -1.76 4.33
N ARG A 35 2.65 -0.78 4.18
CA ARG A 35 3.32 -0.49 2.91
C ARG A 35 4.71 -1.14 2.87
N LYS A 36 4.97 -1.90 1.81
CA LYS A 36 6.27 -2.48 1.46
C LYS A 36 6.63 -2.10 0.03
N ALA A 37 7.47 -1.09 -0.14
CA ALA A 37 7.81 -0.53 -1.45
C ALA A 37 6.54 -0.22 -2.29
N ALA A 38 6.29 -0.98 -3.36
CA ALA A 38 5.15 -0.85 -4.28
C ALA A 38 3.86 -1.56 -3.81
N SER A 39 3.96 -2.40 -2.78
CA SER A 39 2.88 -3.28 -2.36
C SER A 39 2.20 -2.79 -1.08
N TYR A 40 0.90 -3.02 -1.01
CA TYR A 40 0.08 -2.85 0.17
C TYR A 40 -0.32 -4.23 0.70
N LEU A 41 -0.13 -4.41 2.00
CA LEU A 41 -0.27 -5.68 2.70
C LEU A 41 -1.27 -5.53 3.85
N LEU A 42 -2.17 -6.49 4.00
CA LEU A 42 -2.93 -6.64 5.25
C LEU A 42 -2.14 -7.52 6.21
N VAL A 43 -1.92 -7.03 7.42
CA VAL A 43 -1.02 -7.64 8.41
C VAL A 43 -1.72 -7.71 9.75
N HIS A 44 -1.61 -8.82 10.46
CA HIS A 44 -2.23 -8.97 11.78
C HIS A 44 -1.63 -8.00 12.80
N SER A 45 -2.48 -7.32 13.57
CA SER A 45 -2.08 -6.36 14.60
C SER A 45 -1.59 -7.01 15.91
N ALA A 46 -1.04 -8.23 15.86
CA ALA A 46 -0.81 -9.01 17.09
C ALA A 46 0.11 -8.27 18.06
N SER A 47 -0.35 -8.14 19.29
CA SER A 47 0.44 -7.75 20.46
C SER A 47 1.15 -8.99 20.99
N GLY A 48 2.48 -9.00 20.97
CA GLY A 48 3.28 -10.08 21.54
C GLY A 48 4.43 -10.55 20.64
N ASP A 49 5.41 -11.20 21.27
CA ASP A 49 6.76 -11.55 20.80
C ASP A 49 6.84 -12.50 19.57
N THR A 50 5.71 -12.78 18.92
CA THR A 50 5.64 -13.51 17.64
C THR A 50 5.52 -12.51 16.49
N ALA A 51 6.40 -12.62 15.49
CA ALA A 51 6.40 -11.72 14.34
C ALA A 51 5.00 -11.61 13.70
N PRO A 52 4.51 -10.39 13.40
CA PRO A 52 3.17 -10.20 12.84
C PRO A 52 3.01 -10.97 11.51
N HIS A 53 1.88 -11.66 11.38
CA HIS A 53 1.57 -12.49 10.23
C HIS A 53 1.06 -11.62 9.05
N GLN A 54 1.71 -11.76 7.89
CA GLN A 54 1.20 -11.21 6.64
C GLN A 54 0.01 -12.06 6.16
N TYR A 55 -1.11 -11.42 5.86
CA TYR A 55 -2.32 -12.09 5.43
C TYR A 55 -2.46 -12.12 3.90
N SER A 56 -2.35 -10.96 3.25
CA SER A 56 -2.54 -10.84 1.81
C SER A 56 -1.82 -9.61 1.23
N ILE A 57 -1.37 -9.72 -0.02
CA ILE A 57 -1.02 -8.56 -0.86
C ILE A 57 -2.29 -8.15 -1.58
N ILE A 58 -2.78 -6.93 -1.34
CA ILE A 58 -4.12 -6.57 -1.80
C ILE A 58 -4.14 -5.81 -3.13
N ASN A 59 -3.00 -5.24 -3.54
CA ASN A 59 -2.90 -4.46 -4.77
C ASN A 59 -2.31 -5.25 -5.94
N CYS A 60 -2.64 -4.83 -7.16
CA CYS A 60 -2.12 -5.43 -8.40
C CYS A 60 -1.73 -4.38 -9.44
N LEU A 61 -1.13 -4.86 -10.54
CA LEU A 61 -0.89 -4.06 -11.74
C LEU A 61 -2.04 -4.29 -12.73
N ALA A 62 -2.66 -3.22 -13.20
CA ALA A 62 -3.57 -3.26 -14.34
C ALA A 62 -2.79 -3.14 -15.66
N SER A 63 -3.28 -3.77 -16.73
CA SER A 63 -2.60 -3.71 -18.04
C SER A 63 -2.66 -2.33 -18.68
N SER A 64 -3.77 -1.61 -18.50
CA SER A 64 -4.01 -0.29 -19.10
C SER A 64 -3.22 0.83 -18.43
N ASP A 65 -3.08 0.77 -17.10
CA ASP A 65 -2.32 1.74 -16.31
C ASP A 65 -1.78 1.05 -15.05
N PRO A 66 -0.61 0.38 -15.11
CA PRO A 66 -0.11 -0.44 -14.01
C PRO A 66 0.25 0.35 -12.75
N PHE A 67 0.49 1.67 -12.87
CA PHE A 67 0.90 2.55 -11.79
C PHE A 67 0.07 3.84 -11.85
N PRO A 68 -1.17 3.82 -11.30
CA PRO A 68 -2.11 4.92 -11.46
C PRO A 68 -1.57 6.22 -10.87
N LEU A 69 -1.87 7.34 -11.51
CA LEU A 69 -1.54 8.67 -11.00
C LEU A 69 -2.29 8.93 -9.69
N PRO A 70 -1.63 9.49 -8.65
CA PRO A 70 -2.31 10.09 -7.52
C PRO A 70 -3.31 11.16 -7.98
N ASP A 71 -4.32 11.43 -7.16
CA ASP A 71 -5.29 12.50 -7.41
C ASP A 71 -4.62 13.86 -7.18
N GLU A 72 -4.70 14.76 -8.16
CA GLU A 72 -4.05 16.08 -8.09
C GLU A 72 -4.82 17.07 -7.21
N ASP A 73 -6.15 16.94 -7.11
CA ASP A 73 -7.02 17.87 -6.41
C ASP A 73 -6.94 17.67 -4.89
N ASN A 74 -6.88 16.41 -4.45
CA ASN A 74 -6.87 16.04 -3.04
C ASN A 74 -5.54 15.42 -2.57
N GLN A 75 -4.56 15.29 -3.47
CA GLN A 75 -3.22 14.74 -3.22
C GLN A 75 -3.22 13.29 -2.68
N ARG A 76 -4.28 12.52 -2.90
CA ARG A 76 -4.37 11.13 -2.42
C ARG A 76 -3.73 10.15 -3.38
N CYS A 77 -3.03 9.18 -2.80
CA CYS A 77 -2.42 8.08 -3.54
C CYS A 77 -3.50 7.14 -4.09
N ARG A 78 -3.28 6.57 -5.27
CA ARG A 78 -4.20 5.60 -5.90
C ARG A 78 -3.54 4.23 -6.09
N MET A 79 -4.35 3.18 -6.04
CA MET A 79 -3.91 1.81 -6.32
C MET A 79 -5.04 0.98 -6.91
N TRP A 80 -4.69 0.00 -7.74
CA TRP A 80 -5.63 -1.04 -8.15
C TRP A 80 -5.69 -2.12 -7.07
N LEU A 81 -6.89 -2.44 -6.60
CA LEU A 81 -7.11 -3.60 -5.73
C LEU A 81 -7.46 -4.82 -6.56
N LYS A 82 -6.91 -5.98 -6.19
CA LYS A 82 -7.20 -7.23 -6.88
C LYS A 82 -8.42 -7.89 -6.26
N ILE A 83 -9.48 -8.10 -7.04
CA ILE A 83 -10.64 -8.89 -6.66
C ILE A 83 -10.86 -9.96 -7.72
N GLY A 84 -10.89 -11.23 -7.36
CA GLY A 84 -11.12 -12.28 -8.35
C GLY A 84 -11.31 -13.65 -7.72
N PRO A 85 -11.82 -14.64 -8.45
CA PRO A 85 -12.08 -15.97 -7.91
C PRO A 85 -10.81 -16.60 -7.33
N ARG A 86 -10.96 -17.43 -6.29
CA ARG A 86 -9.87 -18.29 -5.81
C ARG A 86 -9.48 -19.26 -6.93
N ALA A 87 -8.28 -19.83 -6.86
CA ALA A 87 -7.86 -20.88 -7.80
C ALA A 87 -8.83 -22.08 -7.87
N SER A 88 -9.68 -22.27 -6.85
CA SER A 88 -10.74 -23.29 -6.80
C SER A 88 -12.01 -22.96 -7.59
N GLY A 89 -12.19 -21.72 -8.07
CA GLY A 89 -13.38 -21.29 -8.82
C GLY A 89 -14.66 -21.10 -7.99
N GLU A 90 -14.56 -21.12 -6.66
CA GLU A 90 -15.69 -20.89 -5.75
C GLU A 90 -16.05 -19.40 -5.61
N ASP A 91 -17.32 -19.13 -5.33
CA ASP A 91 -17.82 -17.80 -4.92
C ASP A 91 -17.11 -17.34 -3.63
N GLY A 92 -16.80 -16.05 -3.50
CA GLY A 92 -15.97 -15.54 -2.38
C GLY A 92 -14.46 -15.59 -2.66
N GLY A 93 -14.09 -15.13 -3.86
CA GLY A 93 -12.73 -15.03 -4.36
C GLY A 93 -11.70 -14.28 -3.48
N GLU A 94 -10.45 -14.20 -3.94
CA GLU A 94 -9.40 -13.36 -3.35
C GLU A 94 -9.89 -11.92 -3.17
N ASN A 95 -9.82 -11.43 -1.93
CA ASN A 95 -10.27 -10.10 -1.50
C ASN A 95 -11.73 -9.76 -1.84
N HIS A 96 -12.59 -10.76 -2.08
CA HIS A 96 -14.02 -10.51 -2.30
C HIS A 96 -14.64 -9.83 -1.07
N GLY A 97 -15.42 -8.76 -1.30
CA GLY A 97 -16.01 -7.95 -0.23
C GLY A 97 -15.02 -7.00 0.45
N LEU A 98 -13.73 -7.01 0.10
CA LEU A 98 -12.72 -6.22 0.81
C LEU A 98 -12.93 -4.71 0.61
N VAL A 99 -13.31 -4.28 -0.60
CA VAL A 99 -13.48 -2.85 -0.91
C VAL A 99 -14.54 -2.24 0.00
N GLU A 100 -15.70 -2.90 0.12
CA GLU A 100 -16.82 -2.45 0.92
C GLU A 100 -16.43 -2.30 2.40
N HIS A 101 -15.65 -3.25 2.94
CA HIS A 101 -15.20 -3.20 4.32
C HIS A 101 -14.15 -2.11 4.57
N LEU A 102 -13.25 -1.88 3.60
CA LEU A 102 -12.25 -0.82 3.69
C LEU A 102 -12.86 0.57 3.50
N GLU A 103 -13.87 0.72 2.63
CA GLU A 103 -14.62 1.96 2.46
C GLU A 103 -15.46 2.30 3.70
N GLN A 104 -16.17 1.32 4.27
CA GLN A 104 -16.95 1.52 5.51
C GLN A 104 -16.09 2.00 6.68
N GLN A 105 -14.82 1.61 6.71
CA GLN A 105 -13.85 2.01 7.72
C GLN A 105 -13.04 3.25 7.32
N ALA A 106 -13.38 3.92 6.22
CA ALA A 106 -12.70 5.09 5.68
C ALA A 106 -11.18 4.89 5.49
N ILE A 107 -10.78 3.68 5.05
CA ILE A 107 -9.40 3.34 4.70
C ILE A 107 -9.13 3.68 3.24
N ILE A 108 -10.11 3.39 2.38
CA ILE A 108 -10.05 3.68 0.95
C ILE A 108 -11.36 4.34 0.48
N ARG A 109 -11.35 4.82 -0.76
CA ARG A 109 -12.53 5.27 -1.51
C ARG A 109 -12.52 4.67 -2.91
N ASP A 110 -13.61 4.05 -3.35
CA ASP A 110 -13.79 3.63 -4.74
C ASP A 110 -13.93 4.87 -5.64
N THR A 111 -13.16 4.88 -6.73
CA THR A 111 -13.21 5.96 -7.72
C THR A 111 -14.31 5.73 -8.77
N GLY A 112 -14.90 4.54 -8.80
CA GLY A 112 -15.82 4.08 -9.85
C GLY A 112 -15.12 3.61 -11.13
N ILE A 113 -13.80 3.80 -11.24
CA ILE A 113 -12.99 3.32 -12.36
C ILE A 113 -12.61 1.86 -12.10
N LYS A 114 -12.81 1.00 -13.11
CA LYS A 114 -12.53 -0.44 -13.01
C LYS A 114 -11.78 -0.92 -14.25
N SER A 115 -10.82 -1.81 -14.04
CA SER A 115 -10.18 -2.62 -15.07
C SER A 115 -10.63 -4.07 -14.90
N GLN A 116 -10.69 -4.82 -16.01
CA GLN A 116 -11.09 -6.22 -16.02
C GLN A 116 -10.03 -7.05 -16.76
N GLN A 117 -9.59 -8.15 -16.15
CA GLN A 117 -8.67 -9.11 -16.76
C GLN A 117 -9.18 -10.53 -16.56
N GLY A 118 -9.90 -11.06 -17.57
CA GLY A 118 -10.61 -12.33 -17.43
C GLY A 118 -11.67 -12.23 -16.33
N GLU A 119 -11.60 -13.09 -15.32
CA GLU A 119 -12.51 -13.09 -14.16
C GLU A 119 -12.03 -12.19 -13.01
N ILE A 120 -10.86 -11.55 -13.14
CA ILE A 120 -10.32 -10.65 -12.13
C ILE A 120 -10.83 -9.23 -12.39
N SER A 121 -11.52 -8.68 -11.40
CA SER A 121 -11.89 -7.27 -11.32
C SER A 121 -10.81 -6.47 -10.59
N GLN A 122 -10.49 -5.30 -11.12
CA GLN A 122 -9.48 -4.41 -10.57
C GLN A 122 -10.10 -3.02 -10.38
N PRO A 123 -10.81 -2.75 -9.27
CA PRO A 123 -11.24 -1.39 -8.95
C PRO A 123 -10.05 -0.49 -8.61
N LEU A 124 -10.07 0.72 -9.15
CA LEU A 124 -9.15 1.78 -8.76
C LEU A 124 -9.68 2.45 -7.50
N VAL A 125 -8.86 2.49 -6.46
CA VAL A 125 -9.23 3.09 -5.19
C VAL A 125 -8.22 4.15 -4.80
N GLU A 126 -8.69 5.14 -4.05
CA GLU A 126 -7.87 6.12 -3.36
C GLU A 126 -7.61 5.69 -1.93
N LEU A 127 -6.36 5.84 -1.49
CA LEU A 127 -5.98 5.60 -0.10
C LEU A 127 -6.32 6.84 0.73
N LEU A 128 -7.18 6.66 1.73
CA LEU A 128 -7.61 7.74 2.63
C LEU A 128 -6.73 7.86 3.88
N LEU A 129 -5.95 6.82 4.19
CA LEU A 129 -5.01 6.85 5.31
C LEU A 129 -3.85 7.80 5.01
N ASP A 130 -3.49 8.59 6.02
CA ASP A 130 -2.24 9.34 6.00
C ASP A 130 -1.05 8.42 6.30
N GLU A 131 0.17 8.83 5.92
CA GLU A 131 1.41 8.07 6.13
C GLU A 131 1.54 7.50 7.56
N LYS A 132 1.16 8.32 8.54
CA LYS A 132 1.34 8.02 9.96
C LYS A 132 0.32 6.98 10.47
N GLU A 133 -0.82 6.86 9.79
CA GLU A 133 -1.80 5.80 10.03
C GLU A 133 -1.38 4.47 9.40
N LEU A 134 -0.46 4.49 8.42
CA LEU A 134 0.09 3.28 7.80
C LEU A 134 1.23 2.69 8.65
N SER A 135 1.29 1.36 8.71
CA SER A 135 2.50 0.65 9.10
C SER A 135 3.43 0.52 7.89
N HIS A 136 4.73 0.39 8.13
CA HIS A 136 5.70 0.09 7.07
C HIS A 136 6.43 -1.21 7.35
N VAL A 137 7.00 -1.78 6.29
CA VAL A 137 7.85 -2.95 6.38
C VAL A 137 9.31 -2.52 6.28
N CYS A 138 10.15 -3.03 7.20
CA CYS A 138 11.57 -2.75 7.17
C CYS A 138 12.21 -3.43 5.95
N GLU A 139 12.89 -2.65 5.11
CA GLU A 139 13.56 -3.13 3.90
C GLU A 139 14.72 -4.08 4.20
N GLY A 140 15.31 -4.02 5.40
CA GLY A 140 16.43 -4.87 5.80
C GLY A 140 16.00 -6.20 6.42
N CYS A 141 15.13 -6.17 7.43
CA CYS A 141 14.79 -7.35 8.22
C CYS A 141 13.37 -7.88 7.99
N GLY A 142 12.54 -7.19 7.19
CA GLY A 142 11.17 -7.62 6.90
C GLY A 142 10.17 -7.49 8.05
N LYS A 143 10.61 -7.01 9.23
CA LYS A 143 9.69 -6.70 10.35
C LYS A 143 8.71 -5.61 9.95
N PHE A 144 7.51 -5.66 10.51
CA PHE A 144 6.46 -4.66 10.33
C PHE A 144 6.51 -3.66 11.49
N GLU A 145 6.19 -2.40 11.21
CA GLU A 145 5.90 -1.43 12.26
C GLU A 145 4.63 -1.84 12.98
N THR A 146 4.69 -1.85 14.31
CA THR A 146 3.54 -2.16 15.16
C THR A 146 3.06 -0.87 15.82
N ALA A 147 1.76 -0.77 16.06
CA ALA A 147 1.26 0.26 16.96
C ALA A 147 1.78 -0.12 18.35
N SER A 148 2.74 0.63 18.90
CA SER A 148 3.11 0.42 20.30
C SER A 148 1.83 0.51 21.13
N ALA A 149 1.46 -0.60 21.76
CA ALA A 149 0.45 -0.58 22.80
C ALA A 149 0.93 0.43 23.84
N GLU A 150 -0.02 1.23 24.32
CA GLU A 150 0.15 2.03 25.52
C GLU A 150 0.91 1.17 26.54
N SER A 151 2.00 1.71 27.09
CA SER A 151 2.59 1.15 28.30
C SER A 151 1.54 1.29 29.40
N SER A 152 0.62 0.34 29.48
CA SER A 152 -0.21 0.08 30.63
C SER A 152 0.70 -0.56 31.68
N SER A 153 1.55 0.25 32.30
CA SER A 153 2.01 -0.01 33.65
C SER A 153 1.02 0.65 34.61
N GLU A 154 -0.10 -0.03 34.84
CA GLU A 154 -0.62 -0.03 36.21
C GLU A 154 0.43 -0.77 37.05
N ASP A 155 0.83 -0.13 38.14
CA ASP A 155 1.86 -0.55 39.10
C ASP A 155 3.32 -0.21 38.75
N GLY A 156 3.77 0.90 39.36
CA GLY A 156 5.07 0.97 40.02
C GLY A 156 6.30 1.17 39.14
N GLU A 157 6.80 2.40 39.15
CA GLU A 157 8.21 2.80 38.98
C GLU A 157 9.14 1.78 38.27
N GLU A 158 9.34 1.92 36.95
CA GLU A 158 10.66 1.79 36.31
C GLU A 158 10.58 2.24 34.83
N GLU A 159 11.60 3.01 34.42
CA GLU A 159 11.88 3.59 33.09
C GLU A 159 10.79 3.52 32.01
N SER A 160 10.25 4.68 31.66
CA SER A 160 9.49 4.89 30.42
C SER A 160 10.30 4.35 29.23
N VAL A 161 9.95 3.16 28.75
CA VAL A 161 10.43 2.64 27.46
C VAL A 161 10.04 3.69 26.42
N PRO A 162 11.00 4.33 25.71
CA PRO A 162 10.64 5.29 24.69
C PRO A 162 9.75 4.57 23.69
N ALA A 163 8.60 5.17 23.38
CA ALA A 163 7.71 4.72 22.31
C ALA A 163 8.60 4.30 21.13
N GLU A 164 8.53 3.03 20.71
CA GLU A 164 9.45 2.51 19.70
C GLU A 164 9.42 3.46 18.51
N ASP A 165 10.56 4.10 18.23
CA ASP A 165 10.67 5.08 17.15
C ASP A 165 10.15 4.43 15.86
N ARG A 166 9.15 5.08 15.21
CA ARG A 166 8.70 4.74 13.86
C ARG A 166 9.92 4.40 12.99
N PHE A 167 9.75 3.45 12.07
CA PHE A 167 10.85 3.13 11.15
C PHE A 167 11.29 4.39 10.41
N LYS A 168 12.60 4.55 10.31
CA LYS A 168 13.18 5.72 9.69
C LYS A 168 13.08 5.58 8.18
N ARG A 169 12.51 6.61 7.56
CA ARG A 169 12.47 6.76 6.11
C ARG A 169 13.89 6.94 5.56
N CYS A 170 14.15 6.41 4.37
CA CYS A 170 15.37 6.70 3.64
C CYS A 170 15.44 8.17 3.26
N ALA A 171 16.47 8.88 3.71
CA ALA A 171 16.67 10.29 3.39
C ALA A 171 16.91 10.56 1.90
N ARG A 172 17.31 9.53 1.12
CA ARG A 172 17.62 9.64 -0.30
C ARG A 172 16.43 9.30 -1.18
N CYS A 173 15.91 8.08 -1.09
CA CYS A 173 14.82 7.65 -1.97
C CYS A 173 13.43 7.93 -1.42
N LYS A 174 13.31 8.17 -0.11
CA LYS A 174 12.05 8.42 0.60
C LYS A 174 11.03 7.27 0.57
N MET A 175 11.27 6.22 -0.22
CA MET A 175 10.40 5.06 -0.43
C MET A 175 10.64 3.91 0.56
N ALA A 176 11.89 3.72 1.01
CA ALA A 176 12.27 2.60 1.88
C ALA A 176 12.24 3.01 3.36
N TYR A 177 11.80 2.10 4.22
CA TYR A 177 11.76 2.26 5.67
C TYR A 177 12.69 1.26 6.35
N TYR A 178 13.32 1.66 7.45
CA TYR A 178 14.18 0.78 8.23
C TYR A 178 14.05 1.01 9.74
N CYS A 179 13.96 -0.09 10.49
CA CYS A 179 14.00 -0.06 11.95
C CYS A 179 15.39 0.30 12.50
N GLN A 180 16.45 0.09 11.72
CA GLN A 180 17.83 0.39 12.11
C GLN A 180 18.62 0.96 10.93
N ALA A 181 19.44 1.97 11.21
CA ALA A 181 20.25 2.64 10.18
C ALA A 181 21.23 1.68 9.48
N SER A 182 21.64 0.59 10.13
CA SER A 182 22.49 -0.46 9.55
C SER A 182 21.84 -1.13 8.32
N HIS A 183 20.52 -1.26 8.30
CA HIS A 183 19.75 -1.87 7.22
C HIS A 183 19.76 -1.07 5.91
N TRP A 184 20.18 0.20 5.95
CA TRP A 184 20.45 1.00 4.75
C TRP A 184 21.38 0.27 3.77
N LYS A 185 22.38 -0.47 4.27
CA LYS A 185 23.36 -1.16 3.41
C LYS A 185 22.69 -2.15 2.45
N SER A 186 21.61 -2.81 2.88
CA SER A 186 20.84 -3.75 2.07
C SER A 186 20.06 -3.04 0.97
N HIS A 187 19.52 -1.86 1.26
CA HIS A 187 18.76 -1.05 0.31
C HIS A 187 19.64 -0.24 -0.66
N LYS A 188 20.85 0.15 -0.25
CA LYS A 188 21.73 1.10 -0.96
C LYS A 188 21.89 0.83 -2.46
N LEU A 189 21.97 -0.43 -2.88
CA LEU A 189 22.17 -0.81 -4.29
C LEU A 189 21.00 -0.42 -5.18
N ASN A 190 19.79 -0.39 -4.62
CA ASN A 190 18.55 -0.07 -5.31
C ASN A 190 18.01 1.32 -4.94
N CYS A 191 18.77 2.09 -4.14
CA CYS A 191 18.38 3.43 -3.73
C CYS A 191 18.57 4.43 -4.88
N GLN A 192 17.49 5.11 -5.27
CA GLN A 192 17.50 6.20 -6.24
C GLN A 192 17.15 7.50 -5.52
N ASP A 193 17.87 8.59 -5.80
CA ASP A 193 17.60 9.89 -5.18
C ASP A 193 16.23 10.42 -5.59
N CYS A 194 15.46 10.89 -4.61
CA CYS A 194 14.13 11.45 -4.78
C CYS A 194 14.07 12.78 -4.01
N ILE A 195 13.64 13.85 -4.69
CA ILE A 195 13.53 15.20 -4.11
C ILE A 195 12.17 15.41 -3.43
N ALA A 196 11.30 14.40 -3.48
CA ALA A 196 9.96 14.45 -2.91
C ALA A 196 9.99 14.44 -1.37
N GLU A 197 9.10 15.21 -0.75
CA GLU A 197 8.95 15.23 0.71
C GLU A 197 7.56 14.75 1.16
N THR A 198 6.55 14.93 0.31
CA THR A 198 5.18 14.45 0.56
C THR A 198 4.92 13.07 -0.04
N ASP A 199 3.99 12.31 0.53
CA ASP A 199 3.60 10.99 0.00
C ASP A 199 3.10 11.05 -1.45
N TYR A 200 2.37 12.11 -1.80
CA TYR A 200 1.94 12.39 -3.17
C TYR A 200 3.13 12.51 -4.13
N GLU A 201 4.11 13.36 -3.81
CA GLU A 201 5.30 13.57 -4.65
C GLU A 201 6.15 12.30 -4.72
N ILE A 202 6.25 11.54 -3.62
CA ILE A 202 6.97 10.27 -3.56
C ILE A 202 6.31 9.26 -4.49
N GLU A 203 4.97 9.18 -4.49
CA GLU A 203 4.23 8.31 -5.41
C GLU A 203 4.39 8.71 -6.87
N LEU A 204 4.38 10.01 -7.18
CA LEU A 204 4.66 10.50 -8.53
C LEU A 204 6.07 10.11 -9.00
N ALA A 205 7.08 10.34 -8.16
CA ALA A 205 8.45 9.95 -8.46
C ALA A 205 8.58 8.44 -8.61
N ARG A 206 7.95 7.67 -7.72
CA ARG A 206 7.90 6.21 -7.78
C ARG A 206 7.28 5.73 -9.07
N ARG A 207 6.15 6.31 -9.49
CA ARG A 207 5.49 5.99 -10.76
C ARG A 207 6.45 6.16 -11.94
N GLN A 208 7.19 7.26 -12.00
CA GLN A 208 8.17 7.49 -13.07
C GLN A 208 9.26 6.40 -13.11
N ILE A 209 9.77 6.00 -11.93
CA ILE A 209 10.77 4.94 -11.81
C ILE A 209 10.17 3.59 -12.26
N LEU A 210 8.98 3.25 -11.76
CA LEU A 210 8.32 1.98 -12.06
C LEU A 210 7.91 1.87 -13.54
N LEU A 211 7.45 2.95 -14.17
CA LEU A 211 7.21 2.97 -15.62
C LEU A 211 8.50 2.80 -16.43
N LYS A 212 9.62 3.35 -15.95
CA LYS A 212 10.91 3.14 -16.63
C LYS A 212 11.41 1.69 -16.55
N VAL A 213 11.15 1.02 -15.42
CA VAL A 213 11.59 -0.35 -15.16
C VAL A 213 10.64 -1.39 -15.77
N TYR A 214 9.34 -1.22 -15.57
CA TYR A 214 8.29 -2.19 -15.93
C TYR A 214 7.41 -1.75 -17.10
N GLY A 215 7.35 -0.44 -17.39
CA GLY A 215 6.57 0.12 -18.51
C GLY A 215 7.26 0.05 -19.87
N ARG A 216 8.39 -0.67 -19.99
CA ARG A 216 8.92 -1.10 -21.29
C ARG A 216 8.13 -2.31 -21.80
N ALA A 217 6.87 -2.05 -22.14
CA ALA A 217 6.04 -2.88 -23.01
C ALA A 217 5.06 -1.96 -23.75
N ASP A 218 5.54 -1.42 -24.88
CA ASP A 218 4.78 -1.10 -26.11
C ASP A 218 3.48 -0.27 -26.07
N HIS A 219 3.36 0.85 -25.35
CA HIS A 219 2.21 1.77 -25.57
C HIS A 219 2.51 3.28 -25.50
N LEU A 220 3.65 3.71 -26.05
CA LEU A 220 3.85 5.11 -26.43
C LEU A 220 4.49 5.17 -27.83
N SER A 221 3.80 4.63 -28.83
CA SER A 221 4.04 4.98 -30.23
C SER A 221 2.76 5.51 -30.85
N GLU A 222 2.69 6.84 -30.92
CA GLU A 222 2.23 7.59 -32.08
C GLU A 222 0.79 7.32 -32.56
N ALA A 223 -0.17 7.83 -31.79
CA ALA A 223 -1.41 8.37 -32.36
C ALA A 223 -1.27 9.88 -32.54
N ASP A 224 -0.18 10.32 -33.20
CA ASP A 224 0.04 11.72 -33.57
C ASP A 224 0.64 11.85 -34.98
N GLU A 225 0.13 11.07 -35.93
CA GLU A 225 0.24 11.36 -37.36
C GLU A 225 -1.04 10.90 -38.07
N GLY A 226 -2.05 11.77 -38.10
CA GLY A 226 -3.31 11.35 -38.73
C GLY A 226 -4.43 12.37 -38.81
N GLN A 227 -4.15 13.68 -38.81
CA GLN A 227 -5.18 14.67 -39.14
C GLN A 227 -4.60 16.03 -39.57
N SER A 228 -3.71 16.03 -40.55
CA SER A 228 -3.39 17.25 -41.30
C SER A 228 -3.06 16.90 -42.76
N ALA A 229 -4.12 16.67 -43.56
CA ALA A 229 -4.18 16.95 -45.00
C ALA A 229 -5.38 16.23 -45.62
N LYS A 230 -6.52 16.90 -45.69
CA LYS A 230 -7.50 16.76 -46.80
C LYS A 230 -8.50 17.91 -46.73
N LYS A 231 -8.07 19.07 -47.21
CA LYS A 231 -8.96 20.08 -47.77
C LYS A 231 -8.34 20.57 -49.08
N SER A 232 -9.21 20.78 -50.07
CA SER A 232 -8.99 21.42 -51.38
C SER A 232 -8.12 20.71 -52.42
N LYS A 233 -8.78 20.05 -53.38
CA LYS A 233 -9.03 20.66 -54.70
C LYS A 233 -10.17 19.92 -55.42
N LEU A 234 -11.35 20.57 -55.40
CA LEU A 234 -12.15 20.72 -56.62
C LEU A 234 -11.44 21.76 -57.49
N ASP A 235 -11.68 21.64 -58.79
CA ASP A 235 -11.12 22.36 -59.95
C ASP A 235 -9.78 21.83 -60.50
#